data_AF-A0ABD3SJV0-F1
#
_entry.id   AF-A0ABD3SJV0-F1
#
_cell.length_a   1.000
_cell.length_b   1.000
_cell.length_c   1.000
_cell.angle_alpha   90.00
_cell.angle_beta   90.00
_cell.angle_gamma   90.00
#
_symmetry.space_group_name_H-M   'P 1'
#
loop_
_entity.id
_entity.type
_entity.pdbx_description
1 polymer ?
#
loop_
_entity_poly.entity_id
_entity_poly.type
_entity_poly.pdbx_seq_one_letter_code
_entity_poly.pdbx_strand_id
1 'polypeptide(L)' 'MIAAANPAIFNNGAACGRSYSIRCTGPTNQGVPQPCRNGAITVRVVDLCPGCGANQFDLSREAFSMIADPDAGRILIDYN' A
#
# COMPACT_ATOMS: atom_id res chain seq x y z
N MET A 1 -7.00 -9.27 -2.61
CA MET A 1 -6.06 -8.14 -2.65
C MET A 1 -4.74 -8.50 -1.98
N ILE A 2 -3.62 -8.21 -2.64
CA ILE A 2 -2.27 -8.56 -2.18
C ILE A 2 -1.34 -7.33 -2.19
N ALA A 3 -0.25 -7.42 -1.43
CA ALA A 3 0.81 -6.43 -1.40
C ALA A 3 2.20 -7.10 -1.28
N ALA A 4 3.21 -6.41 -1.79
CA ALA A 4 4.59 -6.61 -1.39
C ALA A 4 4.94 -5.62 -0.26
N ALA A 5 5.68 -6.07 0.74
CA ALA A 5 6.06 -5.22 1.88
C ALA A 5 7.53 -4.79 1.77
N ASN A 6 7.88 -3.61 2.28
CA ASN A 6 9.28 -3.21 2.39
C ASN A 6 10.09 -4.20 3.27
N PRO A 7 11.44 -4.14 3.26
CA PRO A 7 12.26 -5.10 4.01
C PRO A 7 11.97 -5.15 5.52
N ALA A 8 11.66 -4.00 6.13
CA ALA A 8 11.39 -3.92 7.57
C ALA A 8 10.06 -4.59 7.95
N ILE A 9 8.98 -4.37 7.18
CA ILE A 9 7.67 -5.00 7.41
C ILE A 9 7.72 -6.47 7.02
N PHE A 10 8.34 -6.80 5.87
CA PHE A 10 8.47 -8.17 5.38
C PHE A 10 9.18 -9.07 6.41
N ASN A 11 10.14 -8.49 7.15
CA ASN A 11 10.84 -9.10 8.27
C ASN A 11 11.35 -10.51 7.94
N ASN A 12 12.18 -10.60 6.91
CA ASN A 12 12.76 -11.86 6.41
C ASN A 12 11.71 -12.96 6.17
N GLY A 13 10.53 -12.59 5.66
CA GLY A 13 9.42 -13.50 5.34
C GLY A 13 8.44 -13.74 6.49
N ALA A 14 8.71 -13.24 7.70
CA ALA A 14 7.81 -13.42 8.84
C ALA A 14 6.44 -12.75 8.67
N ALA A 15 6.34 -11.76 7.77
CA ALA A 15 5.06 -11.14 7.41
C ALA A 15 4.33 -11.81 6.24
N CYS A 16 4.93 -12.75 5.51
CA CYS A 16 4.23 -13.50 4.48
C CYS A 16 2.98 -14.16 5.07
N GLY A 17 1.83 -13.95 4.42
CA GLY A 17 0.55 -14.45 4.90
C GLY A 17 -0.19 -13.54 5.88
N ARG A 18 0.49 -12.56 6.49
CA ARG A 18 -0.18 -11.57 7.35
C ARG A 18 -1.03 -10.63 6.52
N SER A 19 -2.15 -10.22 7.10
CA SER A 19 -3.06 -9.27 6.49
C SER A 19 -2.98 -7.93 7.21
N TYR A 20 -3.05 -6.84 6.45
CA TYR A 20 -3.03 -5.47 6.95
C TYR A 20 -4.26 -4.73 6.45
N SER A 21 -4.85 -3.91 7.30
CA SER A 21 -5.86 -2.93 6.88
C SER A 21 -5.15 -1.68 6.37
N ILE A 22 -5.44 -1.24 5.16
CA ILE A 22 -4.79 -0.08 4.52
C ILE A 22 -5.85 0.93 4.07
N ARG A 23 -5.63 2.22 4.38
CA ARG A 23 -6.46 3.34 3.91
C ARG A 23 -5.58 4.45 3.35
N CYS A 24 -6.06 5.10 2.28
CA CYS A 24 -5.45 6.33 1.76
C CYS A 24 -5.73 7.53 2.68
N THR A 25 -4.70 8.33 2.95
CA THR A 25 -4.78 9.54 3.79
C THR A 25 -4.41 10.83 3.06
N GLY A 26 -3.77 10.75 1.89
CA GLY A 26 -3.52 11.94 1.09
C GLY A 26 -2.64 11.74 -0.15
N PRO A 27 -2.42 12.82 -0.92
CA PRO A 27 -1.54 12.83 -2.08
C PRO A 27 -0.06 12.87 -1.72
N THR A 28 0.79 12.42 -2.65
CA THR A 28 2.24 12.67 -2.63
C THR A 28 2.72 13.53 -3.79
N ASN A 29 1.84 13.92 -4.71
CA ASN A 29 2.18 14.74 -5.87
C ASN A 29 1.06 15.73 -6.22
N GLN A 30 1.36 16.67 -7.10
CA GLN A 30 0.43 17.73 -7.54
C GLN A 30 -0.44 17.32 -8.75
N GLY A 31 -0.13 16.22 -9.43
CA GLY A 31 -0.87 15.76 -10.61
C GLY A 31 -2.26 15.21 -10.25
N VAL A 32 -2.37 14.59 -9.07
CA VAL A 32 -3.65 14.10 -8.53
C VAL A 32 -3.82 14.63 -7.10
N PRO A 33 -4.40 15.83 -6.92
CA PRO A 33 -4.47 16.50 -5.61
C PRO A 33 -5.44 15.83 -4.62
N GLN A 34 -6.38 15.02 -5.10
CA GLN A 34 -7.37 14.31 -4.28
C GLN A 34 -7.45 12.83 -4.67
N PRO A 35 -6.41 12.02 -4.39
CA PRO A 35 -6.32 10.66 -4.91
C PRO A 35 -7.18 9.68 -4.11
N CYS A 36 -7.49 9.98 -2.85
CA CYS A 36 -8.09 9.03 -1.94
C CYS A 36 -9.57 8.74 -2.26
N ARG A 37 -9.91 7.46 -2.17
CA ARG A 37 -11.28 6.96 -2.10
C ARG A 37 -11.63 6.67 -0.63
N ASN A 38 -12.92 6.69 -0.31
CA ASN A 38 -13.37 6.40 1.05
C ASN A 38 -13.25 4.90 1.36
N GLY A 39 -12.75 4.58 2.56
CA GLY A 39 -12.70 3.20 3.06
C GLY A 39 -11.31 2.72 3.44
N ALA A 40 -11.24 1.50 3.94
CA ALA A 40 -10.00 0.76 4.14
C ALA A 40 -10.16 -0.60 3.46
N ILE A 41 -9.06 -1.19 3.02
CA ILE A 41 -9.03 -2.52 2.43
C ILE A 41 -8.11 -3.44 3.23
N THR A 42 -8.40 -4.73 3.20
CA THR A 42 -7.48 -5.74 3.75
C THR A 42 -6.62 -6.31 2.64
N VAL A 43 -5.30 -6.20 2.76
CA VAL A 43 -4.33 -6.81 1.84
C VAL A 43 -3.51 -7.87 2.55
N ARG A 44 -3.19 -8.96 1.84
CA ARG A 44 -2.27 -9.99 2.35
C ARG A 44 -0.87 -9.77 1.78
N VAL A 45 0.14 -9.79 2.64
CA VAL A 45 1.55 -9.74 2.21
C VAL A 45 1.92 -11.07 1.59
N VAL A 46 2.42 -11.04 0.35
CA VAL A 46 2.84 -12.24 -0.40
C VAL A 46 4.23 -12.11 -1.01
N ASP A 47 4.83 -10.93 -0.95
CA ASP A 47 6.12 -10.66 -1.59
C ASP A 47 6.93 -9.59 -0.83
N LEU A 48 8.22 -9.52 -1.12
CA LEU A 48 9.14 -8.48 -0.69
C LEU A 48 9.24 -7.42 -1.78
N CYS A 49 9.19 -6.14 -1.39
CA CYS A 49 9.56 -5.02 -2.25
C CYS A 49 10.93 -4.48 -1.80
N PRO A 50 12.06 -4.88 -2.44
CA PRO A 50 13.39 -4.51 -1.97
C PRO A 50 13.68 -3.01 -2.09
N GLY A 51 13.10 -2.35 -3.09
CA GLY A 51 13.26 -0.91 -3.35
C GLY A 51 12.26 -0.01 -2.62
N CYS A 52 11.34 -0.58 -1.83
CA CYS A 52 10.36 0.21 -1.08
C CYS A 52 11.03 0.90 0.12
N GLY A 53 10.65 2.15 0.35
CA GLY A 53 11.12 2.94 1.49
C GLY A 53 10.64 2.38 2.84
N ALA A 54 11.09 3.00 3.93
CA ALA A 54 10.57 2.69 5.26
C ALA A 54 9.04 2.84 5.30
N ASN A 55 8.34 1.89 5.92
CA ASN A 55 6.89 1.89 6.10
C ASN A 55 6.05 1.87 4.80
N GLN A 56 6.61 1.37 3.69
CA GLN A 56 5.89 1.28 2.41
C GLN A 56 5.37 -0.13 2.11
N PHE A 57 4.22 -0.17 1.45
CA PHE A 57 3.68 -1.33 0.77
C PHE A 57 3.59 -1.04 -0.72
N ASP A 58 3.92 -2.02 -1.55
CA ASP A 58 3.61 -2.01 -2.98
C ASP A 58 2.33 -2.82 -3.20
N LEU A 59 1.24 -2.12 -3.47
CA LEU A 59 -0.08 -2.73 -3.59
C LEU A 59 -0.28 -3.25 -5.00
N SER A 60 -0.91 -4.43 -5.14
CA SER A 60 -1.46 -4.83 -6.43
C SER A 60 -2.36 -3.73 -7.02
N ARG A 61 -2.39 -3.60 -8.35
CA ARG A 61 -3.19 -2.58 -9.03
C ARG A 61 -4.66 -2.59 -8.60
N GLU A 62 -5.23 -3.79 -8.43
CA GLU A 62 -6.58 -3.99 -7.89
C GLU A 62 -6.72 -3.34 -6.49
N ALA A 63 -5.84 -3.70 -5.55
CA ALA A 63 -5.85 -3.15 -4.20
C ALA A 63 -5.69 -1.62 -4.18
N PHE A 64 -4.72 -1.10 -4.93
CA PHE A 64 -4.50 0.35 -5.03
C PHE A 64 -5.76 1.06 -5.56
N SER A 65 -6.37 0.52 -6.62
CA SER A 65 -7.60 1.06 -7.21
C SER A 65 -8.82 0.98 -6.29
N MET A 66 -8.77 0.28 -5.16
CA MET A 66 -9.88 0.32 -4.21
C MET A 66 -9.80 1.54 -3.28
N ILE A 67 -8.59 2.03 -3.00
CA ILE A 67 -8.37 3.12 -2.03
C ILE A 67 -7.90 4.43 -2.65
N ALA A 68 -7.42 4.43 -3.90
CA ALA A 68 -7.00 5.65 -4.57
C ALA A 68 -7.04 5.59 -6.10
N ASP A 69 -7.01 6.77 -6.72
CA ASP A 69 -6.82 6.96 -8.15
C ASP A 69 -5.46 6.40 -8.62
N PRO A 70 -5.43 5.35 -9.48
CA PRO A 70 -4.18 4.76 -9.99
C PRO A 70 -3.23 5.76 -10.63
N ASP A 71 -3.72 6.86 -11.21
CA ASP A 71 -2.88 7.88 -11.85
C ASP A 71 -2.05 8.68 -10.83
N ALA A 72 -2.40 8.61 -9.54
CA ALA A 72 -1.57 9.18 -8.48
C ALA A 72 -0.23 8.45 -8.34
N GLY A 73 -0.18 7.15 -8.64
CA GLY A 73 1.01 6.29 -8.55
C GLY A 73 1.54 6.04 -7.13
N ARG A 74 1.54 7.04 -6.26
CA ARG A 74 1.89 6.99 -4.84
C ARG A 74 0.92 7.84 -4.03
N ILE A 75 0.64 7.37 -2.82
CA ILE A 75 -0.27 8.00 -1.86
C ILE A 75 0.30 7.85 -0.45
N LEU A 76 -0.14 8.73 0.45
CA LEU A 76 0.02 8.53 1.88
C LEU A 76 -1.03 7.52 2.35
N ILE A 77 -0.63 6.63 3.26
CA ILE A 77 -1.50 5.60 3.82
C ILE A 77 -1.35 5.51 5.33
N ASP A 78 -2.41 5.06 5.99
CA ASP A 78 -2.35 4.45 7.31
C ASP A 78 -2.54 2.94 7.17
N TYR A 79 -1.86 2.17 8.02
CA TYR A 79 -2.04 0.72 8.09
C TYR A 79 -1.98 0.16 9.51
N ASN A 80 -2.68 -0.95 9.74
CA ASN A 80 -2.60 -1.75 10.98
C ASN A 80 -2.66 -3.26 10.70
#